data_AF-A0A367EHN7-F1
#
_entry.id   AF-A0A367EHN7-F1
#
_cell.length_a   1.000
_cell.length_b   1.000
_cell.length_c   1.000
_cell.angle_alpha   90.00
_cell.angle_beta   90.00
_cell.angle_gamma   90.00
#
_symmetry.space_group_name_H-M   'P 1'
#
loop_
_entity.id
_entity.type
_entity.pdbx_description
1 polymer ?
#
loop_
_entity_poly.entity_id
_entity_poly.type
_entity_poly.pdbx_seq_one_letter_code
_entity_poly.pdbx_strand_id
1 'polypeptide(L)'
;MTNFRSGFTLWRMINEARELTEQAGIRKRIDAVLDLMGGVGGDYGKGRPLVNSLENVAQESIRHGDSDIARRFQHFASYAGGDLYLEILEQNYDAEARQRSEESMRRMIAMAADRAVAALDVLCQENPDATAADARDLFRGIARSTDYLGLGKGEGGIQLPTREARRLQQFGHMEIVLRDLPRPASAEVARMMNDILADVDTGLLAQLLELRARQAGLAALGAAVDDPDSSESALHTCLRDQDWIFGGAYVAELARRQYTPDTILDIPLLRGDGSLHVVELKRANIKNLVIRLHGHLMLGAPVHHAVSQTQNYLRIMDENRQSILNAHGVDTRRASATVVIGHAQYVAGGITPQEVAETLRTYNTHTARIEVITYETLMDSANRMLALTSARQDSDSDEETTT
;
A
#
# COMPACT_ATOMS: atom_id res chain seq x y z
N MET A 1 6.91 21.64 7.95
CA MET A 1 5.62 22.27 8.25
C MET A 1 4.53 21.40 7.65
N THR A 2 3.60 20.91 8.46
CA THR A 2 2.50 20.04 8.01
C THR A 2 1.51 20.89 7.19
N ASN A 3 1.39 20.62 5.89
CA ASN A 3 0.48 21.35 5.02
C ASN A 3 -0.91 20.72 5.06
N PHE A 4 -1.75 21.19 5.97
CA PHE A 4 -3.14 20.75 6.05
C PHE A 4 -3.95 21.25 4.84
N ARG A 5 -4.84 20.39 4.34
CA ARG A 5 -5.64 20.64 3.13
C ARG A 5 -7.12 20.56 3.46
N SER A 6 -7.89 21.39 2.79
CA SER A 6 -9.35 21.33 2.77
C SER A 6 -9.86 22.11 1.57
N GLY A 7 -11.13 21.91 1.21
CA GLY A 7 -11.74 22.64 0.12
C GLY A 7 -13.11 22.09 -0.25
N PHE A 8 -13.72 22.74 -1.23
CA PHE A 8 -15.07 22.43 -1.70
C PHE A 8 -15.23 20.98 -2.19
N THR A 9 -14.24 20.43 -2.91
CA THR A 9 -14.33 19.05 -3.42
C THR A 9 -14.41 18.04 -2.27
N LEU A 10 -13.57 18.20 -1.24
CA LEU A 10 -13.61 17.36 -0.05
C LEU A 10 -14.96 17.50 0.67
N TRP A 11 -15.46 18.72 0.82
CA TRP A 11 -16.77 18.98 1.42
C TRP A 11 -17.90 18.26 0.67
N ARG A 12 -17.91 18.32 -0.67
CA ARG A 12 -18.91 17.65 -1.50
C ARG A 12 -18.86 16.13 -1.33
N MET A 13 -17.67 15.52 -1.34
CA MET A 13 -17.52 14.08 -1.15
C MET A 13 -17.96 13.62 0.26
N ILE A 14 -17.73 14.43 1.29
CA ILE A 14 -18.22 14.17 2.66
C ILE A 14 -19.76 14.23 2.69
N ASN A 15 -20.35 15.20 2.00
CA ASN A 15 -21.80 15.33 1.89
C ASN A 15 -22.43 14.15 1.13
N GLU A 16 -21.79 13.66 0.06
CA GLU A 16 -22.21 12.45 -0.63
C GLU A 16 -22.10 11.22 0.29
N ALA A 17 -21.02 11.10 1.06
CA ALA A 17 -20.83 9.99 2.00
C ALA A 17 -21.88 9.99 3.13
N ARG A 18 -22.38 11.17 3.53
CA ARG A 18 -23.48 11.33 4.48
C ARG A 18 -24.76 10.62 4.03
N GLU A 19 -25.06 10.69 2.74
CA GLU A 19 -26.27 10.09 2.15
C GLU A 19 -26.17 8.57 2.00
N LEU A 20 -24.95 8.03 1.98
CA LEU A 20 -24.68 6.60 1.81
C LEU A 20 -24.86 5.76 3.08
N THR A 21 -24.95 6.37 4.26
CA THR A 21 -25.10 5.65 5.54
C THR A 21 -26.44 5.97 6.18
N GLU A 22 -27.14 4.97 6.70
CA GLU A 22 -28.40 5.14 7.47
C GLU A 22 -28.16 5.19 8.99
N GLN A 23 -26.93 4.90 9.44
CA GLN A 23 -26.59 4.81 10.85
C GLN A 23 -26.57 6.20 11.49
N ALA A 24 -27.48 6.43 12.43
CA ALA A 24 -27.64 7.74 13.11
C ALA A 24 -26.36 8.21 13.82
N GLY A 25 -25.58 7.28 14.39
CA GLY A 25 -24.30 7.58 15.05
C GLY A 25 -23.24 8.10 14.07
N ILE A 26 -23.14 7.48 12.89
CA ILE A 26 -22.22 7.89 11.84
C ILE A 26 -22.67 9.23 11.25
N ARG A 27 -23.95 9.37 10.89
CA ARG A 27 -24.53 10.62 10.36
C ARG A 27 -24.24 11.82 11.25
N LYS A 28 -24.47 11.69 12.56
CA LYS A 28 -24.20 12.76 13.53
C LYS A 28 -22.74 13.23 13.51
N ARG A 29 -21.79 12.32 13.28
CA ARG A 29 -20.36 12.67 13.19
C ARG A 29 -20.01 13.29 11.86
N ILE A 30 -20.62 12.83 10.77
CA ILE A 30 -20.48 13.45 9.45
C ILE A 30 -21.02 14.89 9.49
N ASP A 31 -22.19 15.09 10.10
CA ASP A 31 -22.78 16.42 10.30
C ASP A 31 -21.83 17.35 11.06
N ALA A 32 -21.19 16.85 12.14
CA ALA A 32 -20.20 17.64 12.88
C ALA A 32 -18.97 18.02 12.05
N VAL A 33 -18.54 17.17 11.10
CA VAL A 33 -17.47 17.50 10.15
C VAL A 33 -17.96 18.59 9.18
N LEU A 34 -19.17 18.45 8.63
CA LEU A 34 -19.73 19.43 7.69
C LEU A 34 -19.93 20.80 8.34
N ASP A 35 -20.37 20.84 9.60
CA ASP A 35 -20.47 22.05 10.41
C ASP A 35 -19.10 22.71 10.61
N LEU A 36 -18.06 21.92 10.90
CA LEU A 36 -16.68 22.41 11.01
C LEU A 36 -16.17 22.99 9.69
N MET A 37 -16.63 22.47 8.55
CA MET A 37 -16.27 22.98 7.22
C MET A 37 -17.07 24.22 6.80
N GLY A 38 -18.14 24.58 7.51
CA GLY A 38 -18.88 25.83 7.29
C GLY A 38 -19.69 25.90 5.98
N GLY A 39 -19.93 24.77 5.31
CA GLY A 39 -20.80 24.70 4.13
C GLY A 39 -20.23 25.27 2.83
N VAL A 40 -21.11 25.46 1.84
CA VAL A 40 -20.75 25.99 0.51
C VAL A 40 -20.28 27.43 0.62
N GLY A 41 -19.01 27.69 0.30
CA GLY A 41 -18.41 29.03 0.38
C GLY A 41 -17.79 29.39 1.74
N GLY A 42 -17.79 28.46 2.70
CA GLY A 42 -17.11 28.62 4.00
C GLY A 42 -15.59 28.44 3.91
N ASP A 43 -14.91 28.56 5.06
CA ASP A 43 -13.45 28.38 5.16
C ASP A 43 -12.99 26.92 5.05
N TYR A 44 -13.95 25.98 4.89
CA TYR A 44 -13.80 24.54 4.73
C TYR A 44 -13.10 23.82 5.89
N GLY A 45 -12.87 24.51 7.01
CA GLY A 45 -12.12 24.00 8.17
C GLY A 45 -10.67 23.64 7.80
N LYS A 46 -9.68 23.91 8.65
CA LYS A 46 -8.28 23.53 8.35
C LYS A 46 -7.59 23.02 9.60
N GLY A 47 -6.49 22.31 9.40
CA GLY A 47 -5.63 21.89 10.49
C GLY A 47 -6.05 20.55 11.12
N ARG A 48 -5.41 20.28 12.25
CA ARG A 48 -5.63 19.07 13.06
C ARG A 48 -7.10 18.83 13.46
N PRO A 49 -7.93 19.86 13.75
CA PRO A 49 -9.33 19.63 14.10
C PRO A 49 -10.14 18.93 12.99
N LEU A 50 -9.90 19.28 11.72
CA LEU A 50 -10.56 18.65 10.59
C LEU A 50 -10.12 17.19 10.43
N VAL A 51 -8.81 16.94 10.47
CA VAL A 51 -8.22 15.59 10.37
C VAL A 51 -8.78 14.68 11.47
N ASN A 52 -8.73 15.14 12.74
CA ASN A 52 -9.24 14.36 13.86
C ASN A 52 -10.75 14.09 13.73
N SER A 53 -11.53 15.03 13.20
CA SER A 53 -12.97 14.85 13.03
C SER A 53 -13.28 13.83 11.93
N LEU A 54 -12.52 13.81 10.84
CA LEU A 54 -12.61 12.79 9.79
C LEU A 54 -12.19 11.40 10.29
N GLU A 55 -11.09 11.32 11.05
CA GLU A 55 -10.65 10.08 11.73
C GLU A 55 -11.74 9.55 12.67
N ASN A 56 -12.42 10.44 13.41
CA ASN A 56 -13.51 10.06 14.30
C ASN A 56 -14.72 9.47 13.56
N VAL A 57 -15.06 9.97 12.36
CA VAL A 57 -16.12 9.36 11.53
C VAL A 57 -15.70 7.96 11.09
N ALA A 58 -14.46 7.81 10.63
CA ALA A 58 -13.95 6.51 10.20
C ALA A 58 -14.01 5.49 11.33
N GLN A 59 -13.57 5.86 12.54
CA GLN A 59 -13.61 5.01 13.72
C GLN A 59 -15.03 4.62 14.12
N GLU A 60 -15.99 5.55 14.07
CA GLU A 60 -17.38 5.23 14.37
C GLU A 60 -17.98 4.27 13.34
N SER A 61 -17.61 4.44 12.08
CA SER A 61 -18.05 3.56 11.00
C SER A 61 -17.54 2.13 11.22
N ILE A 62 -16.28 1.97 11.65
CA ILE A 62 -15.71 0.67 12.05
C ILE A 62 -16.51 0.04 13.19
N ARG A 63 -16.87 0.81 14.24
CA ARG A 63 -17.66 0.28 15.37
C ARG A 63 -19.03 -0.26 14.95
N HIS A 64 -19.61 0.32 13.90
CA HIS A 64 -20.89 -0.10 13.36
C HIS A 64 -20.77 -1.11 12.19
N GLY A 65 -19.56 -1.54 11.85
CA GLY A 65 -19.30 -2.50 10.77
C GLY A 65 -19.44 -1.93 9.36
N ASP A 66 -19.45 -0.60 9.20
CA ASP A 66 -19.55 0.09 7.91
C ASP A 66 -18.14 0.35 7.36
N SER A 67 -17.55 -0.69 6.76
CA SER A 67 -16.17 -0.68 6.27
C SER A 67 -15.94 0.27 5.10
N ASP A 68 -16.96 0.49 4.26
CA ASP A 68 -16.85 1.37 3.09
C ASP A 68 -16.82 2.84 3.48
N ILE A 69 -17.69 3.26 4.41
CA ILE A 69 -17.64 4.61 4.97
C ILE A 69 -16.36 4.80 5.78
N ALA A 70 -15.93 3.79 6.56
CA ALA A 70 -14.68 3.86 7.32
C ALA A 70 -13.47 4.17 6.43
N ARG A 71 -13.28 3.39 5.36
CA ARG A 71 -12.19 3.55 4.39
C ARG A 71 -12.25 4.91 3.69
N ARG A 72 -13.45 5.34 3.27
CA ARG A 72 -13.65 6.65 2.62
C ARG A 72 -13.21 7.80 3.53
N PHE A 73 -13.60 7.79 4.80
CA PHE A 73 -13.22 8.85 5.74
C PHE A 73 -11.75 8.80 6.19
N GLN A 74 -11.09 7.64 6.14
CA GLN A 74 -9.64 7.54 6.30
C GLN A 74 -8.92 8.25 5.16
N HIS A 75 -9.31 8.00 3.90
CA HIS A 75 -8.72 8.70 2.76
C HIS A 75 -8.93 10.22 2.84
N PHE A 76 -10.11 10.66 3.28
CA PHE A 76 -10.38 12.08 3.53
C PHE A 76 -9.46 12.67 4.60
N ALA A 77 -9.22 11.94 5.69
CA ALA A 77 -8.30 12.36 6.74
C ALA A 77 -6.85 12.45 6.24
N SER A 78 -6.38 11.46 5.46
CA SER A 78 -5.04 11.45 4.85
C SER A 78 -4.86 12.62 3.88
N TYR A 79 -5.88 12.94 3.07
CA TYR A 79 -5.85 14.13 2.21
C TYR A 79 -5.78 15.41 3.03
N ALA A 80 -6.64 15.55 4.05
CA ALA A 80 -6.67 16.73 4.92
C ALA A 80 -5.37 16.89 5.73
N GLY A 81 -4.70 15.80 6.08
CA GLY A 81 -3.39 15.75 6.71
C GLY A 81 -2.22 16.11 5.79
N GLY A 82 -2.44 16.05 4.48
CA GLY A 82 -1.44 16.33 3.45
C GLY A 82 -0.72 15.10 2.92
N ASP A 83 -1.08 13.91 3.41
CA ASP A 83 -0.47 12.62 3.06
C ASP A 83 -1.04 12.06 1.74
N LEU A 84 -2.29 12.42 1.41
CA LEU A 84 -2.95 12.03 0.16
C LEU A 84 -3.17 13.25 -0.76
N TYR A 85 -3.13 13.03 -2.07
CA TYR A 85 -3.44 14.05 -3.07
C TYR A 85 -4.93 14.09 -3.39
N LEU A 86 -5.43 15.26 -3.80
CA LEU A 86 -6.87 15.44 -4.08
C LEU A 86 -7.31 14.54 -5.25
N GLU A 87 -6.44 14.39 -6.24
CA GLU A 87 -6.68 13.60 -7.43
C GLU A 87 -6.97 12.12 -7.11
N ILE A 88 -6.37 11.58 -6.06
CA ILE A 88 -6.63 10.21 -5.61
C ILE A 88 -8.03 10.10 -5.00
N LEU A 89 -8.48 11.12 -4.26
CA LEU A 89 -9.86 11.16 -3.77
C LEU A 89 -10.84 11.30 -4.93
N GLU A 90 -10.54 12.16 -5.90
CA GLU A 90 -11.38 12.40 -7.07
C GLU A 90 -11.54 11.13 -7.92
N GLN A 91 -10.46 10.38 -8.12
CA GLN A 91 -10.51 9.10 -8.84
C GLN A 91 -11.39 8.05 -8.14
N ASN A 92 -11.34 8.01 -6.81
CA ASN A 92 -12.06 6.99 -6.04
C ASN A 92 -13.53 7.35 -5.76
N TYR A 93 -13.84 8.64 -5.64
CA TYR A 93 -15.11 9.09 -5.06
C TYR A 93 -15.85 10.16 -5.88
N ASP A 94 -15.26 10.68 -6.96
CA ASP A 94 -15.93 11.62 -7.88
C ASP A 94 -15.95 11.04 -9.30
N ALA A 95 -17.09 10.44 -9.66
CA ALA A 95 -17.27 9.81 -10.98
C ALA A 95 -17.06 10.79 -12.15
N GLU A 96 -17.45 12.05 -12.01
CA GLU A 96 -17.27 13.07 -13.06
C GLU A 96 -15.81 13.51 -13.18
N ALA A 97 -15.08 13.64 -12.06
CA ALA A 97 -13.64 13.90 -12.12
C ALA A 97 -12.87 12.69 -12.66
N ARG A 98 -13.25 11.47 -12.29
CA ARG A 98 -12.70 10.24 -12.84
C ARG A 98 -12.87 10.20 -14.36
N GLN A 99 -14.10 10.39 -14.85
CA GLN A 99 -14.40 10.41 -16.28
C GLN A 99 -13.62 11.50 -17.03
N ARG A 100 -13.53 12.72 -16.48
CA ARG A 100 -12.71 13.81 -17.09
C ARG A 100 -11.23 13.47 -17.11
N SER A 101 -10.71 12.82 -16.07
CA SER A 101 -9.31 12.38 -16.01
C SER A 101 -9.04 11.28 -17.03
N GLU A 102 -9.94 10.30 -17.16
CA GLU A 102 -9.86 9.24 -18.15
C GLU A 102 -9.91 9.80 -19.58
N GLU A 103 -10.84 10.72 -19.86
CA GLU A 103 -10.94 11.37 -21.17
C GLU A 103 -9.68 12.18 -21.49
N SER A 104 -9.16 12.93 -20.51
CA SER A 104 -7.91 13.67 -20.67
C SER A 104 -6.71 12.74 -20.90
N MET A 105 -6.67 11.58 -20.24
CA MET A 105 -5.62 10.58 -20.43
C MET A 105 -5.71 9.95 -21.82
N ARG A 106 -6.91 9.58 -22.27
CA ARG A 106 -7.15 9.07 -23.63
C ARG A 106 -6.69 10.06 -24.69
N ARG A 107 -7.03 11.35 -24.55
CA ARG A 107 -6.57 12.41 -25.47
C ARG A 107 -5.05 12.55 -25.45
N MET A 108 -4.42 12.49 -24.28
CA MET A 108 -2.97 12.61 -24.15
C MET A 108 -2.23 11.42 -24.77
N ILE A 109 -2.71 10.19 -24.54
CA ILE A 109 -2.17 8.97 -25.15
C ILE A 109 -2.33 9.02 -26.66
N ALA A 110 -3.51 9.42 -27.17
CA ALA A 110 -3.74 9.58 -28.61
C ALA A 110 -2.77 10.59 -29.22
N MET A 111 -2.59 11.76 -28.59
CA MET A 111 -1.63 12.76 -29.05
C MET A 111 -0.18 12.26 -29.01
N ALA A 112 0.20 11.50 -27.98
CA ALA A 112 1.54 10.92 -27.87
C ALA A 112 1.78 9.85 -28.94
N ALA A 113 0.77 9.01 -29.22
CA ALA A 113 0.81 8.01 -30.28
C ALA A 113 0.92 8.66 -31.66
N ASP A 114 0.11 9.68 -31.96
CA ASP A 114 0.17 10.43 -33.22
C ASP A 114 1.56 11.07 -33.42
N ARG A 115 2.13 11.65 -32.36
CA ARG A 115 3.48 12.23 -32.37
C ARG A 115 4.56 11.17 -32.56
N ALA A 116 4.41 10.00 -31.95
CA ALA A 116 5.33 8.88 -32.10
C ALA A 116 5.31 8.33 -33.53
N VAL A 117 4.12 8.18 -34.12
CA VAL A 117 3.95 7.76 -35.52
C VAL A 117 4.60 8.78 -36.45
N ALA A 118 4.33 10.08 -36.28
CA ALA A 118 4.94 11.13 -37.09
C ALA A 118 6.48 11.15 -36.99
N ALA A 119 7.02 10.90 -35.79
CA ALA A 119 8.48 10.81 -35.60
C ALA A 119 9.09 9.58 -36.29
N LEU A 120 8.37 8.45 -36.30
CA LEU A 120 8.79 7.25 -37.03
C LEU A 120 8.67 7.43 -38.54
N ASP A 121 7.63 8.11 -39.03
CA ASP A 121 7.48 8.44 -40.44
C ASP A 121 8.66 9.27 -40.95
N VAL A 122 9.08 10.27 -40.19
CA VAL A 122 10.28 11.08 -40.50
C VAL A 122 11.54 10.21 -40.48
N LEU A 123 11.71 9.37 -39.46
CA LEU A 123 12.86 8.46 -39.37
C LEU A 123 12.96 7.53 -40.60
N CYS A 124 11.84 6.94 -41.00
CA CYS A 124 11.78 6.04 -42.16
C CYS A 124 11.96 6.78 -43.50
N GLN A 125 11.53 8.04 -43.60
CA GLN A 125 11.75 8.86 -44.80
C GLN A 125 13.23 9.27 -44.95
N GLU A 126 13.85 9.70 -43.85
CA GLU A 126 15.26 10.16 -43.86
C GLU A 126 16.24 8.98 -43.91
N ASN A 127 15.88 7.85 -43.31
CA ASN A 127 16.68 6.63 -43.28
C ASN A 127 15.80 5.44 -43.68
N PRO A 128 15.69 5.12 -44.99
CA PRO A 128 14.86 4.02 -45.48
C PRO A 128 15.25 2.64 -44.93
N ASP A 129 16.50 2.48 -44.50
CA ASP A 129 17.03 1.25 -43.88
C ASP A 129 16.92 1.27 -42.35
N ALA A 130 16.19 2.22 -41.76
CA ALA A 130 16.02 2.34 -40.32
C ALA A 130 15.40 1.07 -39.72
N THR A 131 16.00 0.62 -38.63
CA THR A 131 15.62 -0.60 -37.93
C THR A 131 14.79 -0.29 -36.67
N ALA A 132 14.19 -1.32 -36.08
CA ALA A 132 13.53 -1.19 -34.77
C ALA A 132 14.49 -0.71 -33.65
N ALA A 133 15.80 -0.93 -33.80
CA ALA A 133 16.80 -0.41 -32.86
C ALA A 133 16.92 1.12 -32.98
N ASP A 134 16.88 1.66 -34.20
CA ASP A 134 16.94 3.11 -34.46
C ASP A 134 15.70 3.83 -33.94
N ALA A 135 14.51 3.23 -34.15
CA ALA A 135 13.26 3.70 -33.55
C ALA A 135 13.33 3.72 -32.01
N ARG A 136 13.84 2.66 -31.40
CA ARG A 136 14.02 2.57 -29.94
C ARG A 136 14.99 3.63 -29.44
N ASP A 137 16.09 3.86 -30.14
CA ASP A 137 17.11 4.82 -29.73
C ASP A 137 16.62 6.27 -29.93
N LEU A 138 15.79 6.54 -30.95
CA LEU A 138 15.05 7.79 -31.11
C LEU A 138 14.13 8.06 -29.90
N PHE A 139 13.28 7.10 -29.53
CA PHE A 139 12.38 7.26 -28.37
C PHE A 139 13.14 7.40 -27.05
N ARG A 140 14.26 6.68 -26.87
CA ARG A 140 15.16 6.89 -25.73
C ARG A 140 15.79 8.28 -25.74
N GLY A 141 16.16 8.79 -26.90
CA GLY A 141 16.65 10.16 -27.07
C GLY A 141 15.60 11.18 -26.64
N ILE A 142 14.36 11.01 -27.07
CA ILE A 142 13.22 11.85 -26.69
C ILE A 142 12.99 11.77 -25.17
N ALA A 143 12.94 10.57 -24.59
CA ALA A 143 12.74 10.35 -23.15
C ALA A 143 13.92 10.84 -22.28
N ARG A 144 15.13 10.94 -22.82
CA ARG A 144 16.27 11.59 -22.13
C ARG A 144 16.26 13.10 -22.32
N SER A 145 15.73 13.58 -23.44
CA SER A 145 15.61 15.02 -23.71
C SER A 145 14.58 15.70 -22.80
N THR A 146 13.62 14.94 -22.25
CA THR A 146 12.67 15.44 -21.25
C THR A 146 13.33 15.84 -19.94
N ASP A 147 14.49 15.29 -19.59
CA ASP A 147 15.27 15.72 -18.42
C ASP A 147 15.88 17.11 -18.58
N TYR A 148 15.98 17.60 -19.83
CA TYR A 148 16.42 18.97 -20.15
C TYR A 148 15.27 19.97 -20.22
N LEU A 149 14.02 19.56 -19.96
CA LEU A 149 12.88 20.47 -19.80
C LEU A 149 12.98 21.18 -18.43
N GLY A 150 13.83 22.20 -18.36
CA GLY A 150 13.99 23.03 -17.18
C GLY A 150 12.80 23.99 -16.97
N LEU A 151 12.29 24.04 -15.74
CA LEU A 151 11.40 25.11 -15.28
C LEU A 151 12.21 26.41 -15.09
N GLY A 152 12.27 27.28 -16.11
CA GLY A 152 12.97 28.56 -15.99
C GLY A 152 13.00 29.42 -17.25
N LYS A 153 13.25 30.73 -17.08
CA LYS A 153 13.30 31.77 -18.14
C LYS A 153 14.59 31.70 -18.98
N GLY A 154 14.93 30.54 -19.53
CA GLY A 154 16.09 30.37 -20.41
C GLY A 154 15.70 30.27 -21.89
N GLU A 155 16.54 30.82 -22.77
CA GLU A 155 16.42 30.69 -24.22
C GLU A 155 16.66 29.23 -24.64
N GLY A 156 15.59 28.45 -24.77
CA GLY A 156 15.66 27.07 -25.29
C GLY A 156 14.67 26.07 -24.70
N GLY A 157 13.96 26.40 -23.61
CA GLY A 157 12.94 25.53 -23.02
C GLY A 157 11.52 25.86 -23.48
N ILE A 158 10.71 24.85 -23.83
CA ILE A 158 9.27 25.02 -24.01
C ILE A 158 8.66 25.41 -22.67
N GLN A 159 8.05 26.60 -22.57
CA GLN A 159 7.36 27.03 -21.36
C GLN A 159 6.11 26.20 -21.14
N LEU A 160 6.12 25.36 -20.11
CA LEU A 160 4.92 24.69 -19.63
C LEU A 160 4.32 25.47 -18.45
N PRO A 161 3.00 25.71 -18.44
CA PRO A 161 2.30 26.24 -17.27
C PRO A 161 2.59 25.39 -16.02
N THR A 162 2.65 26.00 -14.84
CA THR A 162 2.93 25.32 -13.56
C THR A 162 2.00 24.12 -13.29
N ARG A 163 0.78 24.17 -13.82
CA ARG A 163 -0.20 23.08 -13.76
C ARG A 163 0.21 21.86 -14.59
N GLU A 164 0.82 22.07 -15.75
CA GLU A 164 1.30 21.00 -16.65
C GLU A 164 2.64 20.43 -16.19
N ALA A 165 3.51 21.26 -15.62
CA ALA A 165 4.76 20.79 -15.01
C ALA A 165 4.54 19.92 -13.76
N ARG A 166 3.58 20.27 -12.88
CA ARG A 166 3.16 19.39 -11.77
C ARG A 166 2.58 18.07 -12.28
N ARG A 167 1.84 18.09 -13.40
CA ARG A 167 1.31 16.88 -14.03
C ARG A 167 2.43 16.00 -14.61
N LEU A 168 3.45 16.58 -15.23
CA LEU A 168 4.61 15.83 -15.72
C LEU A 168 5.47 15.24 -14.59
N GLN A 169 5.64 15.95 -13.47
CA GLN A 169 6.25 15.38 -12.27
C GLN A 169 5.45 14.20 -11.69
N GLN A 170 4.11 14.23 -11.78
CA GLN A 170 3.25 13.10 -11.40
C GLN A 170 3.48 11.88 -12.32
N PHE A 171 3.78 12.08 -13.61
CA PHE A 171 4.10 10.98 -14.54
C PHE A 171 5.51 10.42 -14.36
N GLY A 172 6.48 11.22 -13.90
CA GLY A 172 7.78 10.71 -13.45
C GLY A 172 7.69 9.75 -12.25
N HIS A 173 6.58 9.78 -11.50
CA HIS A 173 6.27 8.76 -10.48
C HIS A 173 5.46 7.58 -11.04
N MET A 174 4.71 7.77 -12.13
CA MET A 174 4.07 6.68 -12.89
C MET A 174 5.09 5.85 -13.70
N GLU A 175 6.28 6.41 -13.97
CA GLU A 175 7.42 5.67 -14.54
C GLU A 175 7.81 4.46 -13.68
N ILE A 176 7.63 4.54 -12.36
CA ILE A 176 7.86 3.42 -11.43
C ILE A 176 6.83 2.29 -11.65
N VAL A 177 5.60 2.62 -12.03
CA VAL A 177 4.52 1.65 -12.27
C VAL A 177 4.60 1.04 -13.68
N LEU A 178 5.03 1.82 -14.67
CA LEU A 178 5.13 1.38 -16.07
C LEU A 178 6.44 0.64 -16.39
N ARG A 179 7.49 0.77 -15.56
CA ARG A 179 8.77 0.05 -15.74
C ARG A 179 8.64 -1.46 -15.62
N ASP A 180 7.59 -1.92 -14.94
CA ASP A 180 7.36 -3.33 -14.60
C ASP A 180 6.24 -3.99 -15.43
N LEU A 181 5.72 -3.29 -16.45
CA LEU A 181 4.85 -3.92 -17.45
C LEU A 181 5.67 -4.94 -18.27
N PRO A 182 5.17 -6.17 -18.47
CA PRO A 182 5.83 -7.13 -19.34
C PRO A 182 5.92 -6.55 -20.75
N ARG A 183 7.12 -6.60 -21.34
CA ARG A 183 7.25 -6.36 -22.79
C ARG A 183 6.47 -7.45 -23.52
N PRO A 184 5.54 -7.13 -24.42
CA PRO A 184 4.84 -8.14 -25.20
C PRO A 184 5.85 -8.93 -26.01
N ALA A 185 5.73 -10.26 -25.97
CA ALA A 185 6.67 -11.18 -26.61
C ALA A 185 6.65 -11.08 -28.15
N SER A 186 5.61 -10.45 -28.74
CA SER A 186 5.52 -10.16 -30.18
C SER A 186 4.55 -9.00 -30.46
N ALA A 187 4.62 -8.45 -31.68
CA ALA A 187 3.69 -7.42 -32.19
C ALA A 187 2.24 -7.92 -32.37
N GLU A 188 2.04 -9.23 -32.31
CA GLU A 188 0.72 -9.87 -32.40
C GLU A 188 0.08 -9.93 -31.01
N VAL A 189 0.86 -10.27 -29.96
CA VAL A 189 0.44 -10.18 -28.56
C VAL A 189 0.14 -8.74 -28.14
N ALA A 190 0.90 -7.76 -28.65
CA ALA A 190 0.63 -6.34 -28.39
C ALA A 190 -0.72 -5.87 -28.98
N ARG A 191 -1.10 -6.37 -30.16
CA ARG A 191 -2.40 -6.06 -30.78
C ARG A 191 -3.55 -6.75 -30.05
N MET A 192 -3.36 -8.02 -29.68
CA MET A 192 -4.33 -8.77 -28.88
C MET A 192 -4.55 -8.13 -27.50
N MET A 193 -3.49 -7.66 -26.85
CA MET A 193 -3.59 -6.88 -25.61
C MET A 193 -4.31 -5.54 -25.82
N ASN A 194 -4.16 -4.89 -26.96
CA ASN A 194 -4.83 -3.62 -27.25
C ASN A 194 -6.34 -3.80 -27.50
N ASP A 195 -6.72 -4.88 -28.18
CA ASP A 195 -8.12 -5.26 -28.38
C ASP A 195 -8.78 -5.70 -27.06
N ILE A 196 -8.03 -6.37 -26.18
CA ILE A 196 -8.48 -6.70 -24.81
C ILE A 196 -8.58 -5.43 -23.94
N LEU A 197 -7.58 -4.53 -23.97
CA LEU A 197 -7.58 -3.29 -23.19
C LEU A 197 -8.64 -2.27 -23.64
N ALA A 198 -9.15 -2.39 -24.87
CA ALA A 198 -10.28 -1.59 -25.36
C ALA A 198 -11.61 -1.97 -24.68
N ASP A 199 -11.70 -3.19 -24.14
CA ASP A 199 -12.92 -3.78 -23.58
C ASP A 199 -12.81 -4.13 -22.07
N VAL A 200 -11.62 -3.97 -21.47
CA VAL A 200 -11.38 -4.30 -20.06
C VAL A 200 -11.92 -3.22 -19.12
N ASP A 201 -12.72 -3.67 -18.15
CA ASP A 201 -13.13 -2.89 -16.99
C ASP A 201 -11.87 -2.38 -16.24
N THR A 202 -11.79 -1.07 -16.06
CA THR A 202 -10.81 -0.37 -15.20
C THR A 202 -10.57 -1.06 -13.85
N GLY A 203 -11.57 -1.73 -13.28
CA GLY A 203 -11.44 -2.53 -12.07
C GLY A 203 -10.49 -3.72 -12.21
N LEU A 204 -10.54 -4.45 -13.32
CA LEU A 204 -9.64 -5.58 -13.58
C LEU A 204 -8.19 -5.12 -13.76
N LEU A 205 -7.97 -4.00 -14.43
CA LEU A 205 -6.64 -3.41 -14.57
C LEU A 205 -6.05 -3.00 -13.21
N ALA A 206 -6.85 -2.37 -12.35
CA ALA A 206 -6.43 -2.00 -11.00
C ALA A 206 -6.08 -3.24 -10.16
N GLN A 207 -6.89 -4.31 -10.24
CA GLN A 207 -6.61 -5.57 -9.55
C GLN A 207 -5.32 -6.24 -10.03
N LEU A 208 -5.06 -6.23 -11.35
CA LEU A 208 -3.82 -6.77 -11.92
C LEU A 208 -2.59 -5.96 -11.48
N LEU A 209 -2.70 -4.63 -11.45
CA LEU A 209 -1.63 -3.76 -10.94
C LEU A 209 -1.36 -4.00 -9.47
N GLU A 210 -2.41 -4.14 -8.65
CA GLU A 210 -2.28 -4.46 -7.24
C GLU A 210 -1.62 -5.83 -7.03
N LEU A 211 -2.06 -6.86 -7.75
CA LEU A 211 -1.46 -8.20 -7.70
C LEU A 211 0.04 -8.16 -8.04
N ARG A 212 0.42 -7.41 -9.06
CA ARG A 212 1.82 -7.24 -9.46
C ARG A 212 2.64 -6.48 -8.42
N ALA A 213 2.10 -5.41 -7.84
CA ALA A 213 2.76 -4.69 -6.76
C ALA A 213 3.02 -5.59 -5.55
N ARG A 214 2.04 -6.43 -5.17
CA ARG A 214 2.18 -7.41 -4.10
C ARG A 214 3.24 -8.47 -4.41
N GLN A 215 3.29 -8.98 -5.63
CA GLN A 215 4.34 -9.91 -6.08
C GLN A 215 5.74 -9.28 -6.01
N ALA A 216 5.88 -8.02 -6.45
CA ALA A 216 7.14 -7.29 -6.40
C ALA A 216 7.60 -7.03 -4.95
N GLY A 217 6.67 -6.64 -4.07
CA GLY A 217 6.95 -6.46 -2.64
C GLY A 217 7.43 -7.76 -1.99
N LEU A 218 6.78 -8.88 -2.28
CA LEU A 218 7.17 -10.20 -1.76
C LEU A 218 8.54 -10.65 -2.28
N ALA A 219 8.85 -10.39 -3.56
CA ALA A 219 10.17 -10.68 -4.13
C ALA A 219 11.27 -9.82 -3.48
N ALA A 220 11.01 -8.54 -3.22
CA ALA A 220 11.93 -7.66 -2.51
C ALA A 220 12.18 -8.12 -1.07
N LEU A 221 11.13 -8.56 -0.37
CA LEU A 221 11.28 -9.17 0.95
C LEU A 221 12.12 -10.44 0.90
N GLY A 222 11.88 -11.33 -0.07
CA GLY A 222 12.68 -12.54 -0.27
C GLY A 222 14.17 -12.22 -0.45
N ALA A 223 14.49 -11.27 -1.33
CA ALA A 223 15.87 -10.83 -1.54
C ALA A 223 16.51 -10.26 -0.25
N ALA A 224 15.76 -9.49 0.54
CA ALA A 224 16.23 -8.96 1.82
C ALA A 224 16.36 -10.02 2.91
N VAL A 225 15.56 -11.10 2.86
CA VAL A 225 15.65 -12.24 3.78
C VAL A 225 16.85 -13.12 3.44
N ASP A 226 17.17 -13.29 2.15
CA ASP A 226 18.28 -14.09 1.64
C ASP A 226 19.65 -13.43 1.84
N ASP A 227 19.68 -12.10 2.01
CA ASP A 227 20.89 -11.37 2.38
C ASP A 227 21.21 -11.57 3.88
N PRO A 228 22.30 -12.29 4.22
CA PRO A 228 22.67 -12.54 5.61
C PRO A 228 23.06 -11.28 6.39
N ASP A 229 23.41 -10.18 5.71
CA ASP A 229 23.79 -8.90 6.31
C ASP A 229 22.60 -7.93 6.44
N SER A 230 21.42 -8.35 5.98
CA SER A 230 20.19 -7.58 6.08
C SER A 230 19.84 -7.21 7.51
N SER A 231 19.53 -5.94 7.69
CA SER A 231 19.16 -5.36 8.99
C SER A 231 17.66 -5.42 9.23
N GLU A 232 17.23 -5.28 10.49
CA GLU A 232 15.80 -5.14 10.85
C GLU A 232 15.14 -3.96 10.13
N SER A 233 15.89 -2.86 9.94
CA SER A 233 15.41 -1.68 9.20
C SER A 233 15.20 -1.96 7.70
N ALA A 234 16.07 -2.78 7.10
CA ALA A 234 15.92 -3.20 5.71
C ALA A 234 14.66 -4.06 5.55
N LEU A 235 14.46 -5.04 6.44
CA LEU A 235 13.27 -5.88 6.47
C LEU A 235 11.99 -5.08 6.75
N HIS A 236 12.05 -4.10 7.66
CA HIS A 236 10.94 -3.16 7.92
C HIS A 236 10.59 -2.36 6.66
N THR A 237 11.58 -1.89 5.92
CA THR A 237 11.37 -1.12 4.69
C THR A 237 10.67 -1.96 3.62
N CYS A 238 11.00 -3.25 3.50
CA CYS A 238 10.31 -4.17 2.58
C CYS A 238 8.86 -4.45 2.98
N LEU A 239 8.55 -4.42 4.28
CA LEU A 239 7.22 -4.74 4.82
C LEU A 239 6.31 -3.53 4.97
N ARG A 240 6.83 -2.32 4.84
CA ARG A 240 6.05 -1.08 4.92
C ARG A 240 5.02 -1.05 3.79
N ASP A 241 3.78 -0.68 4.12
CA ASP A 241 2.68 -0.60 3.16
C ASP A 241 2.35 -1.95 2.50
N GLN A 242 2.77 -3.08 3.10
CA GLN A 242 2.49 -4.45 2.66
C GLN A 242 1.65 -5.21 3.70
N ASP A 243 0.70 -4.55 4.36
CA ASP A 243 -0.12 -5.12 5.44
C ASP A 243 -0.84 -6.44 5.07
N TRP A 244 -1.23 -6.57 3.80
CA TRP A 244 -1.79 -7.80 3.22
C TRP A 244 -0.92 -9.05 3.45
N ILE A 245 0.40 -8.90 3.60
CA ILE A 245 1.35 -10.01 3.79
C ILE A 245 1.09 -10.76 5.11
N PHE A 246 0.49 -10.08 6.10
CA PHE A 246 0.16 -10.66 7.39
C PHE A 246 -1.20 -11.37 7.40
N GLY A 247 -1.99 -11.28 6.33
CA GLY A 247 -3.27 -11.96 6.20
C GLY A 247 -4.49 -11.02 6.14
N GLY A 248 -5.64 -11.58 5.75
CA GLY A 248 -6.91 -10.83 5.65
C GLY A 248 -7.59 -10.47 6.97
N ALA A 249 -6.94 -10.71 8.11
CA ALA A 249 -7.47 -10.37 9.44
C ALA A 249 -7.28 -8.88 9.81
N TYR A 250 -6.49 -8.16 9.02
CA TYR A 250 -6.12 -6.77 9.24
C TYR A 250 -6.79 -5.87 8.21
N VAL A 251 -7.25 -4.70 8.67
CA VAL A 251 -7.96 -3.71 7.85
C VAL A 251 -6.99 -2.67 7.30
N ALA A 252 -5.95 -2.34 8.08
CA ALA A 252 -4.96 -1.35 7.69
C ALA A 252 -3.70 -1.41 8.59
N GLU A 253 -2.56 -0.99 8.05
CA GLU A 253 -1.44 -0.47 8.84
C GLU A 253 -1.76 0.94 9.38
N LEU A 254 -1.45 1.20 10.65
CA LEU A 254 -1.64 2.50 11.28
C LEU A 254 -0.40 3.37 11.05
N ALA A 255 -0.58 4.56 10.46
CA ALA A 255 0.51 5.51 10.24
C ALA A 255 1.23 5.93 11.55
N ARG A 256 0.55 5.85 12.70
CA ARG A 256 1.13 6.15 14.02
C ARG A 256 1.80 4.91 14.61
N ARG A 257 3.10 5.02 14.87
CA ARG A 257 3.92 3.96 15.48
C ARG A 257 4.16 4.14 16.99
N GLN A 258 3.90 5.32 17.53
CA GLN A 258 4.15 5.64 18.94
C GLN A 258 2.83 5.92 19.66
N TYR A 259 2.47 5.06 20.60
CA TYR A 259 1.25 5.17 21.42
C TYR A 259 1.54 5.54 22.88
N THR A 260 2.79 5.37 23.31
CA THR A 260 3.30 5.79 24.60
C THR A 260 4.67 6.46 24.41
N PRO A 261 5.10 7.35 25.33
CA PRO A 261 6.34 8.12 25.16
C PRO A 261 7.58 7.27 24.91
N ASP A 262 7.66 6.10 25.53
CA ASP A 262 8.88 5.28 25.55
C ASP A 262 8.82 4.07 24.59
N THR A 263 7.81 3.98 23.72
CA THR A 263 7.64 2.81 22.85
C THR A 263 7.26 3.19 21.43
N ILE A 264 8.13 2.80 20.50
CA ILE A 264 7.90 2.87 19.06
C ILE A 264 7.70 1.43 18.56
N LEU A 265 6.57 1.18 17.94
CA LEU A 265 6.22 -0.11 17.37
C LEU A 265 6.83 -0.25 15.97
N ASP A 266 7.17 -1.47 15.56
CA ASP A 266 7.65 -1.72 14.21
C ASP A 266 6.52 -1.54 13.19
N ILE A 267 5.51 -2.41 13.21
CA ILE A 267 4.34 -2.30 12.33
C ILE A 267 3.06 -2.47 13.17
N PRO A 268 2.32 -1.39 13.43
CA PRO A 268 1.02 -1.45 14.09
C PRO A 268 -0.09 -1.70 13.07
N LEU A 269 -0.79 -2.83 13.20
CA LEU A 269 -1.92 -3.22 12.37
C LEU A 269 -3.24 -3.04 13.13
N LEU A 270 -4.30 -2.69 12.42
CA LEU A 270 -5.66 -2.62 12.97
C LEU A 270 -6.46 -3.85 12.52
N ARG A 271 -7.09 -4.54 13.47
CA ARG A 271 -8.00 -5.66 13.18
C ARG A 271 -9.41 -5.18 12.84
N GLY A 272 -10.21 -6.05 12.21
CA GLY A 272 -11.61 -5.77 11.89
C GLY A 272 -12.49 -5.37 13.08
N ASP A 273 -12.12 -5.81 14.28
CA ASP A 273 -12.81 -5.45 15.54
C ASP A 273 -12.30 -4.15 16.18
N GLY A 274 -11.39 -3.43 15.52
CA GLY A 274 -10.78 -2.19 15.99
C GLY A 274 -9.67 -2.39 17.03
N SER A 275 -9.26 -3.64 17.32
CA SER A 275 -8.15 -3.91 18.22
C SER A 275 -6.78 -3.76 17.52
N LEU A 276 -5.79 -3.33 18.29
CA LEU A 276 -4.40 -3.20 17.82
C LEU A 276 -3.72 -4.57 17.70
N HIS A 277 -2.98 -4.80 16.63
CA HIS A 277 -2.06 -5.90 16.50
C HIS A 277 -0.66 -5.37 16.21
N VAL A 278 0.33 -5.80 16.97
CA VAL A 278 1.71 -5.33 16.84
C VAL A 278 2.52 -6.38 16.12
N VAL A 279 3.15 -6.04 15.01
CA VAL A 279 4.21 -6.87 14.46
C VAL A 279 5.55 -6.34 14.95
N GLU A 280 6.32 -7.18 15.62
CA GLU A 280 7.70 -6.94 16.03
C GLU A 280 8.64 -7.66 15.07
N LEU A 281 9.60 -6.94 14.49
CA LEU A 281 10.52 -7.49 13.52
C LEU A 281 11.89 -7.75 14.14
N LYS A 282 12.48 -8.88 13.78
CA LYS A 282 13.86 -9.24 14.13
C LYS A 282 14.59 -9.71 12.88
N ARG A 283 15.92 -9.82 12.95
CA ARG A 283 16.72 -10.25 11.80
C ARG A 283 16.28 -11.62 11.26
N ALA A 284 16.40 -11.82 9.95
CA ALA A 284 16.24 -13.12 9.32
C ALA A 284 17.41 -14.08 9.62
N ASN A 285 18.64 -13.56 9.63
CA ASN A 285 19.84 -14.34 9.93
C ASN A 285 20.05 -14.54 11.44
N ILE A 286 19.54 -15.65 11.98
CA ILE A 286 19.73 -16.04 13.39
C ILE A 286 20.17 -17.50 13.47
N LYS A 287 21.48 -17.70 13.63
CA LYS A 287 22.10 -19.03 13.72
C LYS A 287 21.56 -19.90 14.85
N ASN A 288 21.25 -19.27 15.98
CA ASN A 288 20.76 -19.92 17.19
C ASN A 288 19.26 -19.65 17.38
N LEU A 289 18.47 -19.63 16.30
CA LEU A 289 17.00 -19.48 16.41
C LEU A 289 16.41 -20.67 17.18
N VAL A 290 16.87 -21.86 16.85
CA VAL A 290 16.64 -23.11 17.55
C VAL A 290 18.00 -23.68 17.94
N ILE A 291 18.09 -24.22 19.14
CA ILE A 291 19.30 -24.85 19.68
C ILE A 291 18.98 -26.26 20.13
N ARG A 292 19.98 -27.14 20.08
CA ARG A 292 19.92 -28.48 20.65
C ARG A 292 20.68 -28.50 21.97
N LEU A 293 19.96 -28.64 23.07
CA LEU A 293 20.53 -28.71 24.41
C LEU A 293 20.19 -30.08 25.04
N HIS A 294 21.22 -30.85 25.39
CA HIS A 294 21.08 -32.22 25.91
C HIS A 294 20.20 -33.14 25.03
N GLY A 295 20.32 -33.01 23.70
CA GLY A 295 19.56 -33.81 22.73
C GLY A 295 18.17 -33.26 22.39
N HIS A 296 17.64 -32.32 23.18
CA HIS A 296 16.32 -31.73 22.98
C HIS A 296 16.40 -30.40 22.24
N LEU A 297 15.44 -30.16 21.34
CA LEU A 297 15.30 -28.90 20.62
C LEU A 297 14.55 -27.88 21.49
N MET A 298 15.04 -26.65 21.49
CA MET A 298 14.39 -25.52 22.14
C MET A 298 14.72 -24.23 21.39
N LEU A 299 13.92 -23.18 21.60
CA LEU A 299 14.22 -21.87 21.04
C LEU A 299 15.45 -21.26 21.72
N GLY A 300 16.24 -20.52 20.95
CA GLY A 300 17.38 -19.78 21.49
C GLY A 300 16.98 -18.47 22.15
N ALA A 301 17.94 -17.88 22.86
CA ALA A 301 17.79 -16.60 23.56
C ALA A 301 17.19 -15.46 22.70
N PRO A 302 17.54 -15.28 21.41
CA PRO A 302 16.96 -14.21 20.59
C PRO A 302 15.43 -14.22 20.55
N VAL A 303 14.81 -15.40 20.51
CA VAL A 303 13.36 -15.51 20.47
C VAL A 303 12.74 -15.11 21.81
N HIS A 304 13.29 -15.59 22.92
CA HIS A 304 12.83 -15.20 24.25
C HIS A 304 12.98 -13.70 24.52
N HIS A 305 14.06 -13.09 24.03
CA HIS A 305 14.28 -11.64 24.12
C HIS A 305 13.22 -10.87 23.34
N ALA A 306 12.97 -11.27 22.09
CA ALA A 306 11.95 -10.64 21.24
C ALA A 306 10.55 -10.76 21.88
N VAL A 307 10.18 -11.95 22.36
CA VAL A 307 8.89 -12.15 23.04
C VAL A 307 8.80 -11.32 24.32
N SER A 308 9.85 -11.26 25.14
CA SER A 308 9.86 -10.44 26.36
C SER A 308 9.74 -8.94 26.05
N GLN A 309 10.38 -8.47 24.98
CA GLN A 309 10.23 -7.10 24.48
C GLN A 309 8.78 -6.82 24.08
N THR A 310 8.16 -7.71 23.30
CA THR A 310 6.77 -7.59 22.88
C THR A 310 5.78 -7.67 24.06
N GLN A 311 6.04 -8.51 25.05
CA GLN A 311 5.25 -8.57 26.30
C GLN A 311 5.24 -7.22 27.02
N ASN A 312 6.40 -6.55 27.07
CA ASN A 312 6.48 -5.22 27.68
C ASN A 312 5.65 -4.19 26.91
N TYR A 313 5.60 -4.26 25.58
CA TYR A 313 4.74 -3.39 24.78
C TYR A 313 3.27 -3.61 25.09
N LEU A 314 2.81 -4.86 25.09
CA LEU A 314 1.42 -5.19 25.40
C LEU A 314 1.04 -4.77 26.83
N ARG A 315 1.93 -4.98 27.82
CA ARG A 315 1.71 -4.53 29.20
C ARG A 315 1.56 -3.00 29.28
N ILE A 316 2.47 -2.25 28.67
CA ILE A 316 2.42 -0.78 28.66
C ILE A 316 1.14 -0.28 27.99
N MET A 317 0.70 -0.94 26.91
CA MET A 317 -0.55 -0.61 26.23
C MET A 317 -1.79 -0.92 27.06
N ASP A 318 -1.79 -2.01 27.83
CA ASP A 318 -2.88 -2.36 28.74
C ASP A 318 -2.97 -1.33 29.88
N GLU A 319 -1.83 -0.95 30.47
CA GLU A 319 -1.73 0.05 31.55
C GLU A 319 -2.19 1.45 31.09
N ASN A 320 -1.91 1.82 29.83
CA ASN A 320 -2.25 3.12 29.26
C ASN A 320 -3.53 3.12 28.42
N ARG A 321 -4.30 2.03 28.46
CA ARG A 321 -5.45 1.79 27.57
C ARG A 321 -6.40 2.98 27.46
N GLN A 322 -6.84 3.54 28.59
CA GLN A 322 -7.83 4.63 28.56
C GLN A 322 -7.28 5.89 27.91
N SER A 323 -6.00 6.20 28.15
CA SER A 323 -5.31 7.33 27.54
C SER A 323 -5.18 7.12 26.03
N ILE A 324 -4.73 5.94 25.61
CA ILE A 324 -4.58 5.56 24.20
C ILE A 324 -5.93 5.61 23.47
N LEU A 325 -6.98 5.05 24.07
CA LEU A 325 -8.32 5.05 23.49
C LEU A 325 -8.87 6.49 23.36
N ASN A 326 -8.68 7.33 24.38
CA ASN A 326 -9.17 8.72 24.34
C ASN A 326 -8.39 9.59 23.36
N ALA A 327 -7.07 9.41 23.27
CA ALA A 327 -6.19 10.24 22.45
C ALA A 327 -6.12 9.76 20.98
N HIS A 328 -6.31 8.47 20.75
CA HIS A 328 -6.02 7.84 19.46
C HIS A 328 -7.14 6.96 18.93
N GLY A 329 -8.19 6.68 19.71
CA GLY A 329 -9.35 5.89 19.28
C GLY A 329 -9.07 4.41 19.03
N VAL A 330 -7.91 3.91 19.46
CA VAL A 330 -7.48 2.51 19.32
C VAL A 330 -7.73 1.78 20.64
N ASP A 331 -8.43 0.64 20.61
CA ASP A 331 -8.59 -0.20 21.81
C ASP A 331 -7.44 -1.19 21.95
N THR A 332 -6.68 -1.06 23.03
CA THR A 332 -5.57 -1.95 23.35
C THR A 332 -5.97 -3.13 24.25
N ARG A 333 -7.23 -3.22 24.72
CA ARG A 333 -7.69 -4.30 25.61
C ARG A 333 -7.41 -5.71 25.07
N ARG A 334 -7.54 -5.86 23.75
CA ARG A 334 -7.33 -7.11 23.02
C ARG A 334 -6.07 -7.05 22.16
N ALA A 335 -5.15 -6.13 22.50
CA ALA A 335 -3.93 -6.00 21.74
C ALA A 335 -3.19 -7.33 21.73
N SER A 336 -2.71 -7.74 20.56
CA SER A 336 -1.94 -8.97 20.37
C SER A 336 -0.74 -8.66 19.51
N ALA A 337 0.16 -9.61 19.35
CA ALA A 337 1.34 -9.38 18.57
C ALA A 337 1.82 -10.61 17.79
N THR A 338 2.56 -10.34 16.73
CA THR A 338 3.32 -11.32 15.97
C THR A 338 4.79 -10.91 16.01
N VAL A 339 5.66 -11.81 16.45
CA VAL A 339 7.10 -11.66 16.32
C VAL A 339 7.52 -12.38 15.06
N VAL A 340 8.03 -11.64 14.08
CA VAL A 340 8.64 -12.20 12.87
C VAL A 340 10.14 -12.24 13.07
N ILE A 341 10.70 -13.45 13.16
CA ILE A 341 12.08 -13.65 13.56
C ILE A 341 12.70 -14.87 12.89
N GLY A 342 13.88 -14.67 12.31
CA GLY A 342 14.68 -15.77 11.78
C GLY A 342 14.15 -16.38 10.49
N HIS A 343 14.99 -17.20 9.86
CA HIS A 343 14.66 -18.04 8.72
C HIS A 343 15.36 -19.39 8.89
N ALA A 344 14.70 -20.51 8.55
CA ALA A 344 15.24 -21.85 8.80
C ALA A 344 16.60 -22.08 8.12
N GLN A 345 16.82 -21.47 6.95
CA GLN A 345 18.08 -21.56 6.19
C GLN A 345 19.33 -21.10 6.94
N TYR A 346 19.18 -20.22 7.95
CA TYR A 346 20.31 -19.72 8.72
C TYR A 346 20.57 -20.50 10.01
N VAL A 347 19.68 -21.42 10.38
CA VAL A 347 19.78 -22.17 11.64
C VAL A 347 20.96 -23.15 11.57
N ALA A 348 21.83 -23.10 12.59
CA ALA A 348 23.02 -23.93 12.65
C ALA A 348 22.74 -25.28 13.34
N GLY A 349 23.73 -26.19 13.32
CA GLY A 349 23.69 -27.42 14.12
C GLY A 349 22.91 -28.58 13.51
N GLY A 350 22.71 -28.58 12.18
CA GLY A 350 22.03 -29.66 11.46
C GLY A 350 20.55 -29.77 11.78
N ILE A 351 19.94 -28.70 12.27
CA ILE A 351 18.50 -28.61 12.56
C ILE A 351 17.76 -28.38 11.24
N THR A 352 16.78 -29.22 10.95
CA THR A 352 16.00 -29.15 9.71
C THR A 352 14.92 -28.06 9.79
N PRO A 353 14.43 -27.54 8.64
CA PRO A 353 13.30 -26.60 8.62
C PRO A 353 12.04 -27.15 9.32
N GLN A 354 11.77 -28.45 9.18
CA GLN A 354 10.67 -29.11 9.88
C GLN A 354 10.85 -29.08 11.40
N GLU A 355 12.05 -29.39 11.91
CA GLU A 355 12.36 -29.30 13.34
C GLU A 355 12.21 -27.86 13.87
N VAL A 356 12.58 -26.85 13.07
CA VAL A 356 12.36 -25.44 13.41
C VAL A 356 10.87 -25.14 13.54
N ALA A 357 10.07 -25.51 12.55
CA ALA A 357 8.62 -25.31 12.53
C ALA A 357 7.92 -26.01 13.70
N GLU A 358 8.28 -27.26 14.00
CA GLU A 358 7.73 -28.03 15.12
C GLU A 358 8.09 -27.42 16.48
N THR A 359 9.32 -26.91 16.63
CA THR A 359 9.78 -26.25 17.86
C THR A 359 9.01 -24.94 18.08
N LEU A 360 8.86 -24.11 17.05
CA LEU A 360 8.08 -22.86 17.11
C LEU A 360 6.60 -23.13 17.38
N ARG A 361 6.02 -24.14 16.73
CA ARG A 361 4.62 -24.54 16.97
C ARG A 361 4.41 -24.93 18.42
N THR A 362 5.31 -25.74 19.00
CA THR A 362 5.27 -26.13 20.42
C THR A 362 5.43 -24.91 21.34
N TYR A 363 6.27 -23.95 20.95
CA TYR A 363 6.42 -22.71 21.70
C TYR A 363 5.15 -21.84 21.67
N ASN A 364 4.49 -21.75 20.52
CA ASN A 364 3.28 -20.95 20.38
C ASN A 364 2.08 -21.52 21.16
N THR A 365 2.06 -22.81 21.53
CA THR A 365 0.90 -23.40 22.25
C THR A 365 0.65 -22.81 23.63
N HIS A 366 1.64 -22.16 24.26
CA HIS A 366 1.51 -21.59 25.60
C HIS A 366 1.55 -20.05 25.61
N THR A 367 1.71 -19.40 24.45
CA THR A 367 1.82 -17.94 24.37
C THR A 367 0.47 -17.34 23.99
N ALA A 368 -0.23 -16.75 24.97
CA ALA A 368 -1.65 -16.42 24.82
C ALA A 368 -1.98 -15.24 23.87
N ARG A 369 -1.08 -14.26 23.72
CA ARG A 369 -1.31 -13.02 22.93
C ARG A 369 -0.20 -12.71 21.93
N ILE A 370 0.85 -13.53 21.90
CA ILE A 370 2.02 -13.32 21.05
C ILE A 370 2.24 -14.59 20.25
N GLU A 371 2.26 -14.46 18.94
CA GLU A 371 2.64 -15.53 18.02
C GLU A 371 4.07 -15.29 17.56
N VAL A 372 4.88 -16.34 17.46
CA VAL A 372 6.22 -16.27 16.87
C VAL A 372 6.24 -17.03 15.56
N ILE A 373 6.63 -16.35 14.47
CA ILE A 373 6.76 -16.95 13.15
C ILE A 373 8.12 -16.61 12.53
N THR A 374 8.56 -17.42 11.56
CA THR A 374 9.74 -17.13 10.73
C THR A 374 9.36 -16.30 9.51
N TYR A 375 10.35 -15.65 8.88
CA TYR A 375 10.16 -15.03 7.57
C TYR A 375 9.70 -16.04 6.51
N GLU A 376 10.18 -17.28 6.58
CA GLU A 376 9.73 -18.38 5.73
C GLU A 376 8.21 -18.58 5.86
N THR A 377 7.70 -18.69 7.10
CA THR A 377 6.26 -18.88 7.37
C THR A 377 5.43 -17.69 6.89
N LEU A 378 5.93 -16.46 7.06
CA LEU A 378 5.29 -15.25 6.58
C LEU A 378 5.18 -15.23 5.04
N MET A 379 6.30 -15.46 4.35
CA MET A 379 6.36 -15.47 2.89
C MET A 379 5.52 -16.60 2.30
N ASP A 380 5.55 -17.79 2.89
CA ASP A 380 4.72 -18.92 2.47
C ASP A 380 3.23 -18.61 2.59
N SER A 381 2.83 -17.94 3.67
CA SER A 381 1.43 -17.54 3.87
C SER A 381 1.01 -16.47 2.87
N ALA A 382 1.87 -15.50 2.59
CA ALA A 382 1.65 -14.49 1.57
C ALA A 382 1.53 -15.09 0.15
N ASN A 383 2.43 -16.01 -0.20
CA ASN A 383 2.40 -16.73 -1.48
C ASN A 383 1.09 -17.51 -1.66
N ARG A 384 0.62 -18.21 -0.62
CA ARG A 384 -0.68 -18.91 -0.66
C ARG A 384 -1.84 -17.95 -0.89
N MET A 385 -1.84 -16.77 -0.27
CA MET A 385 -2.88 -15.77 -0.48
C MET A 385 -2.89 -15.21 -1.91
N LEU A 386 -1.70 -14.96 -2.49
CA LEU A 386 -1.60 -14.55 -3.89
C LEU A 386 -2.12 -15.64 -4.83
N ALA A 387 -1.76 -16.90 -4.59
CA ALA A 387 -2.23 -18.04 -5.39
C ALA A 387 -3.76 -18.19 -5.34
N LEU A 388 -4.38 -18.02 -4.16
CA LEU A 388 -5.84 -18.04 -4.00
C LEU A 388 -6.52 -16.89 -4.75
N THR A 389 -5.89 -15.71 -4.79
CA THR A 389 -6.41 -14.55 -5.51
C THR A 389 -6.36 -14.78 -7.02
N SER A 390 -5.27 -15.36 -7.54
CA SER A 390 -5.14 -15.69 -8.96
C SER A 390 -6.11 -16.80 -9.40
N ALA A 391 -6.26 -17.87 -8.61
CA ALA A 391 -7.17 -18.97 -8.97
C ALA A 391 -8.64 -18.56 -9.03
N ARG A 392 -9.03 -17.54 -8.27
CA ARG A 392 -10.40 -17.00 -8.26
C ARG A 392 -10.69 -16.12 -9.48
N GLN A 393 -9.65 -15.49 -10.04
CA GLN A 393 -9.75 -14.72 -11.30
C GLN A 393 -9.91 -15.64 -12.52
N ASP A 394 -9.33 -16.84 -12.47
CA ASP A 394 -9.47 -17.84 -13.54
C ASP A 394 -10.84 -18.54 -13.52
N SER A 395 -11.50 -18.65 -12.35
CA SER A 395 -12.84 -19.26 -12.26
C SER A 395 -13.98 -18.33 -12.69
N ASP A 396 -13.84 -17.04 -12.41
CA ASP A 396 -14.88 -16.04 -12.73
C ASP A 396 -14.90 -15.72 -14.24
N SER A 397 -13.79 -15.93 -14.96
CA SER A 397 -13.72 -15.78 -16.43
C SER A 397 -14.32 -16.96 -17.20
N ASP A 398 -14.37 -18.16 -16.60
CA ASP A 398 -14.96 -19.36 -17.19
C ASP A 398 -16.50 -19.41 -17.02
N GLU A 399 -17.09 -18.76 -16.01
CA GLU A 399 -18.55 -18.73 -15.83
C GLU A 399 -19.26 -17.74 -16.77
N GLU A 400 -18.58 -16.67 -17.22
CA GLU A 400 -19.15 -15.66 -18.13
C GLU A 400 -19.29 -16.12 -19.60
N THR A 401 -18.74 -17.28 -19.97
CA THR A 401 -18.84 -17.83 -21.34
C THR A 401 -20.00 -18.82 -21.55
N THR A 402 -20.84 -19.06 -20.54
CA THR A 402 -21.94 -20.07 -20.61
C THR A 402 -23.36 -19.56 -20.33
N THR A 403 -23.69 -18.32 -20.71
CA THR A 403 -25.10 -17.86 -20.72
C THR A 403 -25.52 -17.19 -22.01
#